data_AF-A0AAW1TX34-F1
#
_entry.id   AF-A0AAW1TX34-F1
#
_cell.length_a   1.000
_cell.length_b   1.000
_cell.length_c   1.000
_cell.angle_alpha   90.00
_cell.angle_beta   90.00
_cell.angle_gamma   90.00
#
_symmetry.space_group_name_H-M   'P 1'
#
loop_
_entity.id
_entity.type
_entity.pdbx_description
1 polymer ?
#
loop_
_entity_poly.entity_id
_entity_poly.type
_entity_poly.pdbx_seq_one_letter_code
_entity_poly.pdbx_strand_id
1 'polypeptide(L)'
;MRLLLEERQVLVALEKDLAATSTEQERSQFLMIGAKAKSIIVQCATDKHLDIIKDSTTDKNMIKSLGDVFERESVFTKLTLKKKSSTMKCCTGEKLEESLIH
;
A
#
# COMPACT_ATOMS: atom_id res chain seq x y z
N MET A 1 7.16 1.13 -1.13
CA MET A 1 7.37 -0.31 -1.42
C MET A 1 8.13 -0.57 -2.72
N ARG A 2 7.84 0.10 -3.84
CA ARG A 2 8.52 -0.11 -5.14
C ARG A 2 10.05 0.02 -5.08
N LEU A 3 10.58 1.05 -4.41
CA LEU A 3 12.03 1.29 -4.27
C LEU A 3 12.78 0.15 -3.53
N LEU A 4 12.16 -0.43 -2.49
CA LEU A 4 12.77 -1.55 -1.75
C LEU A 4 12.84 -2.84 -2.58
N LEU A 5 11.87 -3.04 -3.47
CA LEU A 5 11.83 -4.19 -4.38
C LEU A 5 12.84 -4.03 -5.53
N GLU A 6 13.08 -2.80 -5.97
CA GLU A 6 14.10 -2.43 -6.95
C GLU A 6 15.52 -2.63 -6.37
N GLU A 7 15.77 -2.11 -5.16
CA GLU A 7 17.05 -2.26 -4.44
C GLU A 7 17.42 -3.73 -4.20
N ARG A 8 16.42 -4.58 -3.93
CA ARG A 8 16.61 -6.01 -3.66
C ARG A 8 16.62 -6.89 -4.92
N GLN A 9 16.52 -6.28 -6.10
CA GLN A 9 16.48 -6.91 -7.43
C GLN A 9 15.32 -7.90 -7.63
N VAL A 10 14.19 -7.65 -6.97
CA VAL A 10 13.03 -8.54 -6.98
C VAL A 10 11.90 -8.02 -7.86
N LEU A 11 12.04 -6.81 -8.40
CA LEU A 11 11.05 -6.16 -9.24
C LEU A 11 10.67 -6.99 -10.48
N VAL A 12 11.59 -7.82 -10.98
CA VAL A 12 11.38 -8.73 -12.11
C VAL A 12 10.26 -9.74 -11.85
N ALA A 13 10.05 -10.18 -10.59
CA ALA A 13 8.95 -11.09 -10.23
C ALA A 13 7.56 -10.42 -10.29
N LEU A 14 7.51 -9.09 -10.29
CA LEU A 14 6.26 -8.34 -10.39
C LEU A 14 5.90 -7.97 -11.83
N GLU A 15 6.88 -7.93 -12.73
CA GLU A 15 6.66 -7.52 -14.12
C GLU A 15 6.62 -8.70 -15.08
N LYS A 16 7.45 -9.73 -14.89
CA LYS A 16 7.44 -10.92 -15.75
C LYS A 16 6.49 -11.98 -15.20
N ASP A 17 5.69 -12.56 -16.08
CA ASP A 17 5.06 -13.86 -15.84
C ASP A 17 5.94 -14.95 -16.43
N LEU A 18 6.01 -16.09 -15.76
CA LEU A 18 6.84 -17.22 -16.20
C LEU A 18 6.30 -17.72 -17.54
N ALA A 19 7.11 -17.63 -18.60
CA ALA A 19 6.73 -18.16 -19.90
C ALA A 19 6.65 -19.69 -19.84
N ALA A 20 5.65 -20.29 -20.48
CA ALA A 20 5.46 -21.75 -20.48
C ALA A 20 6.69 -22.53 -21.00
N THR A 21 7.53 -21.87 -21.83
CA THR A 21 8.73 -22.40 -22.47
C THR A 21 10.02 -22.27 -21.66
N SER A 22 9.96 -21.78 -20.42
CA SER A 22 11.17 -21.57 -19.59
C SER A 22 11.82 -22.89 -19.14
N THR A 23 13.16 -22.88 -19.11
CA THR A 23 13.98 -24.01 -18.64
C THR A 23 13.82 -24.25 -17.13
N GLU A 24 14.06 -25.48 -16.67
CA GLU A 24 13.97 -25.89 -15.24
C GLU A 24 14.73 -24.93 -14.30
N GLN A 25 15.92 -24.48 -14.72
CA GLN A 25 16.77 -23.56 -13.97
C GLN A 25 16.16 -22.16 -13.85
N GLU A 26 15.55 -21.63 -14.91
CA GLU A 26 14.86 -20.34 -14.89
C GLU A 26 13.62 -20.39 -14.00
N ARG A 27 12.90 -21.52 -13.98
CA ARG A 27 11.74 -21.72 -13.10
C ARG A 27 12.17 -21.69 -11.63
N SER A 28 13.24 -22.40 -11.28
CA SER A 28 13.77 -22.44 -9.92
C SER A 28 14.22 -21.05 -9.44
N GLN A 29 14.94 -20.31 -10.28
CA GLN A 29 15.35 -18.94 -9.96
C GLN A 29 14.15 -18.01 -9.78
N PHE A 30 13.15 -18.11 -10.64
CA PHE A 30 11.94 -17.29 -10.53
C PHE A 30 11.16 -17.58 -9.24
N LEU A 31 11.06 -18.85 -8.83
CA LEU A 31 10.45 -19.23 -7.56
C LEU A 31 11.23 -18.67 -6.36
N MET A 32 12.56 -18.70 -6.39
CA MET A 32 13.38 -18.09 -5.33
C MET A 32 13.18 -16.57 -5.24
N ILE A 33 13.17 -15.89 -6.40
CA ILE A 33 12.97 -14.44 -6.48
C ILE A 33 11.56 -14.11 -5.95
N GLY A 34 10.54 -14.87 -6.35
CA GLY A 34 9.17 -14.67 -5.86
C GLY A 34 9.04 -14.89 -4.34
N ALA A 35 9.63 -15.97 -3.81
CA ALA A 35 9.65 -16.21 -2.36
C ALA A 35 10.31 -15.05 -1.58
N LYS A 36 11.40 -14.48 -2.13
CA LYS A 36 12.05 -13.29 -1.57
C LYS A 36 11.14 -12.06 -1.64
N ALA A 37 10.40 -11.87 -2.73
CA ALA A 37 9.43 -10.79 -2.88
C ALA A 37 8.33 -10.88 -1.82
N LYS A 38 7.70 -12.05 -1.69
CA LYS A 38 6.67 -12.31 -0.67
C LYS A 38 7.17 -11.98 0.72
N SER A 39 8.37 -12.46 1.08
CA SER A 39 8.95 -12.22 2.39
C SER A 39 9.13 -10.72 2.68
N ILE A 40 9.65 -9.95 1.72
CA ILE A 40 9.79 -8.49 1.86
C ILE A 40 8.43 -7.81 2.00
N ILE A 41 7.45 -8.23 1.19
CA ILE A 41 6.09 -7.67 1.22
C ILE A 41 5.46 -7.88 2.59
N VAL A 42 5.55 -9.09 3.14
CA VAL A 42 5.04 -9.44 4.47
C VAL A 42 5.75 -8.64 5.56
N GLN A 43 7.08 -8.53 5.52
CA GLN A 43 7.84 -7.76 6.52
C GLN A 43 7.51 -6.26 6.53
N CYS A 44 7.10 -5.71 5.39
CA CYS A 44 6.76 -4.29 5.25
C CYS A 44 5.28 -4.00 5.51
N ALA A 45 4.44 -5.03 5.56
CA ALA A 45 3.01 -4.89 5.84
C ALA A 45 2.78 -4.91 7.36
N THR A 46 1.84 -4.08 7.84
CA THR A 46 1.41 -4.12 9.24
C THR A 46 0.44 -5.27 9.47
N ASP A 47 0.34 -5.76 10.71
CA ASP A 47 -0.46 -6.95 11.06
C ASP A 47 -1.91 -6.90 10.54
N LYS A 48 -2.55 -5.73 10.62
CA LYS A 48 -3.91 -5.50 10.09
C LYS A 48 -4.02 -5.80 8.58
N HIS A 49 -2.96 -5.52 7.82
CA HIS A 49 -2.92 -5.73 6.38
C HIS A 49 -2.38 -7.11 5.99
N LEU A 50 -1.75 -7.85 6.92
CA LEU A 50 -1.30 -9.22 6.71
C LEU A 50 -2.46 -10.16 6.39
N ASP A 51 -3.59 -10.02 7.07
CA ASP A 51 -4.81 -10.80 6.79
C ASP A 51 -5.34 -10.57 5.37
N ILE A 52 -5.11 -9.39 4.79
CA ILE A 52 -5.59 -9.04 3.46
C ILE A 52 -4.70 -9.67 2.37
N ILE A 53 -3.39 -9.76 2.62
CA ILE A 53 -2.44 -10.32 1.66
C ILE A 53 -2.23 -11.83 1.81
N LYS A 54 -2.62 -12.41 2.96
CA LYS A 54 -2.55 -13.86 3.23
C LYS A 54 -3.23 -14.70 2.17
N ASP A 55 -4.38 -14.24 1.68
CA ASP A 55 -5.19 -14.99 0.70
C ASP A 55 -4.69 -14.81 -0.75
N SER A 56 -3.69 -13.96 -0.96
CA SER A 56 -3.12 -13.72 -2.29
C SER A 56 -2.06 -14.77 -2.66
N THR A 57 -2.29 -15.46 -3.76
CA THR A 57 -1.40 -16.52 -4.28
C THR A 57 -0.12 -15.99 -4.92
N THR A 58 -0.17 -14.79 -5.51
CA THR A 58 0.95 -14.19 -6.23
C THR A 58 1.39 -12.87 -5.60
N ASP A 59 2.68 -12.58 -5.69
CA ASP A 59 3.33 -11.38 -5.14
C ASP A 59 2.74 -10.11 -5.76
N LYS A 60 2.38 -10.19 -7.05
CA LYS A 60 1.66 -9.16 -7.79
C LYS A 60 0.30 -8.85 -7.15
N ASN A 61 -0.47 -9.88 -6.81
CA ASN A 61 -1.76 -9.72 -6.16
C ASN A 61 -1.60 -9.15 -4.75
N MET A 62 -0.59 -9.58 -3.99
CA MET A 62 -0.33 -9.03 -2.65
C MET A 62 -0.11 -7.51 -2.69
N ILE A 63 0.72 -7.03 -3.62
CA ILE A 63 0.96 -5.59 -3.79
C ILE A 63 -0.28 -4.85 -4.28
N LYS A 64 -1.03 -5.44 -5.21
CA LYS A 64 -2.26 -4.83 -5.73
C LYS A 64 -3.31 -4.69 -4.62
N SER A 65 -3.54 -5.74 -3.84
CA SER A 65 -4.48 -5.73 -2.72
C SER A 65 -4.09 -4.70 -1.65
N LEU A 66 -2.80 -4.56 -1.35
CA LEU A 66 -2.32 -3.48 -0.47
C LEU A 66 -2.61 -2.11 -1.08
N GLY A 67 -2.33 -1.91 -2.37
CA GLY A 67 -2.65 -0.70 -3.11
C GLY A 67 -4.12 -0.31 -3.00
N ASP A 68 -5.02 -1.26 -3.26
CA ASP A 68 -6.47 -1.04 -3.21
C ASP A 68 -6.97 -0.66 -1.80
N VAL A 69 -6.31 -1.15 -0.75
CA VAL A 69 -6.63 -0.79 0.65
C VAL A 69 -6.16 0.63 0.95
N PHE A 70 -4.91 0.95 0.61
CA PHE A 70 -4.37 2.29 0.84
C PHE A 70 -5.07 3.36 0.00
N GLU A 71 -5.49 3.03 -1.22
CA GLU A 71 -6.27 3.94 -2.05
C GLU A 71 -7.65 4.20 -1.45
N ARG A 72 -8.35 3.16 -0.97
CA ARG A 72 -9.61 3.31 -0.25
C ARG A 72 -9.47 4.14 1.03
N GLU A 73 -8.45 3.89 1.83
CA GLU A 73 -8.16 4.70 3.03
C GLU A 73 -7.87 6.16 2.65
N SER A 74 -7.15 6.42 1.56
CA SER A 74 -6.88 7.77 1.05
C SER A 74 -8.17 8.49 0.64
N VAL A 75 -9.06 7.82 -0.11
CA VAL A 75 -10.35 8.38 -0.54
C VAL A 75 -11.25 8.66 0.66
N PHE A 76 -11.34 7.73 1.60
CA PHE A 76 -12.12 7.90 2.82
C PHE A 76 -11.58 9.05 3.69
N THR A 77 -10.25 9.17 3.80
CA THR A 77 -9.59 10.25 4.52
C THR A 77 -9.88 11.60 3.85
N LYS A 78 -9.78 11.69 2.53
CA LYS A 78 -10.13 12.90 1.76
C LYS A 78 -11.59 13.30 1.96
N LEU A 79 -12.51 12.35 1.90
CA LEU A 79 -13.94 12.59 2.17
C LEU A 79 -14.18 13.06 3.60
N THR A 80 -13.52 12.43 4.57
CA THR A 80 -13.61 12.78 6.00
C THR A 80 -13.08 14.20 6.25
N LEU A 81 -11.92 14.55 5.67
CA LEU A 81 -11.35 15.89 5.76
C LEU A 81 -12.26 16.92 5.09
N LYS A 82 -12.86 16.61 3.93
CA LYS A 82 -13.82 17.50 3.25
C LYS A 82 -15.08 17.70 4.08
N LYS A 83 -15.61 16.65 4.71
CA LYS A 83 -16.72 16.75 5.66
C LYS A 83 -16.33 17.62 6.85
N LYS A 84 -15.22 17.32 7.54
CA LYS A 84 -14.71 18.11 8.67
C LYS A 84 -14.50 19.58 8.33
N SER A 85 -13.92 19.88 7.16
CA SER A 85 -13.73 21.26 6.68
C SER A 85 -15.07 21.96 6.39
N SER A 86 -16.07 21.23 5.91
CA SER A 86 -17.42 21.76 5.69
C SER A 86 -18.18 21.96 7.01
N THR A 87 -18.00 21.07 7.98
CA THR A 87 -18.55 21.18 9.35
C THR A 87 -17.82 22.25 10.17
N MET A 88 -16.58 22.61 9.79
CA MET A 88 -15.82 23.72 10.37
C MET A 88 -16.30 25.11 9.91
N LYS A 89 -17.34 25.21 9.09
CA LYS A 89 -18.01 26.49 8.84
C LYS A 89 -19.08 26.72 9.90
N CYS A 90 -18.67 27.36 10.99
CA CYS A 90 -19.40 28.37 11.77
C CYS A 90 -19.06 28.31 13.27
N CYS A 91 -18.00 29.02 13.64
CA CYS A 91 -18.09 30.04 14.70
C CYS A 91 -17.72 31.41 14.11
N THR A 92 -18.19 31.74 12.90
CA THR A 92 -18.22 33.13 12.43
C THR A 92 -19.51 33.75 12.93
N GLY A 93 -19.48 34.12 14.20
CA GLY A 93 -20.62 34.67 14.95
C GLY A 93 -20.26 35.14 16.35
N GLU A 94 -19.07 34.80 16.87
CA GLU A 94 -18.56 35.36 18.11
C GLU A 94 -17.26 36.11 17.83
N LYS A 95 -17.24 37.35 18.30
CA LYS A 95 -16.25 38.39 18.02
C LYS A 95 -14.84 37.89 18.31
N LEU A 96 -13.98 37.96 17.31
CA LEU A 96 -12.56 37.61 17.38
C LEU A 96 -11.70 38.69 18.10
N GLU A 97 -12.28 39.47 19.03
CA GLU A 97 -11.60 40.64 19.63
C GLU A 97 -11.35 40.56 21.16
N GLU A 98 -11.74 39.49 21.87
CA GLU A 98 -11.64 39.47 23.35
C GLU A 98 -10.71 38.38 23.94
N SER A 99 -9.68 37.91 23.23
CA SER A 99 -8.72 36.96 23.83
C SER A 99 -7.25 37.27 23.62
N LEU A 100 -6.91 38.55 23.37
CA LEU A 100 -5.52 39.03 23.36
C LEU A 100 -5.21 40.05 24.47
N ILE A 101 -6.02 40.11 25.53
CA ILE A 101 -5.69 40.84 26.74
C ILE A 101 -6.11 40.01 27.95
N HIS A 102 -5.21 39.15 28.44
CA HIS A 102 -4.85 39.14 29.86
C HIS A 102 -3.52 38.44 30.13
#